data_AF-A0A1F8U0F5-F1
#
_entry.id   AF-A0A1F8U0F5-F1
#
_cell.length_a   1.000
_cell.length_b   1.000
_cell.length_c   1.000
_cell.angle_alpha   90.00
_cell.angle_beta   90.00
_cell.angle_gamma   90.00
#
_symmetry.space_group_name_H-M   'P 1'
#
loop_
_entity.id
_entity.type
_entity.pdbx_description
1 polymer ?
#
loop_
_entity_poly.entity_id
_entity_poly.type
_entity_poly.pdbx_seq_one_letter_code
_entity_poly.pdbx_strand_id
1 'polypeptide(L)'
;MGKPLIPAQRRERIQEYLAVHQIARIADLCALLETSEATIRRDLEWLEAEGILERTHGGAIVNQRLTSEPEYLLRVQKNPEEKRQIGALAASLIEDGDIVFINSGTTTTQVIQQIRSNANISVFTNNLNAALELGEAGFQHHLLGGEYQPRSKSTAGRFAIENLRQVYADRVIIGVDGISLKHGCTVPTNAEAEVI
;
A
#
# COMPACT_ATOMS: atom_id res chain seq x y z
N MET A 1 23.28 25.16 -12.65
CA MET A 1 22.37 25.37 -11.49
C MET A 1 21.01 24.81 -11.86
N GLY A 2 20.54 23.80 -11.11
CA GLY A 2 19.24 23.17 -11.37
C GLY A 2 18.09 24.15 -11.15
N LYS A 3 17.00 24.02 -11.93
CA LYS A 3 15.81 24.86 -11.75
C LYS A 3 15.28 24.69 -10.32
N PRO A 4 14.86 25.78 -9.64
CA PRO A 4 14.28 25.69 -8.32
C PRO A 4 13.00 24.84 -8.36
N LEU A 5 12.85 23.93 -7.40
CA LEU A 5 11.67 23.08 -7.29
C LEU A 5 10.42 23.93 -7.15
N ILE A 6 9.40 23.63 -7.96
CA ILE A 6 8.08 24.26 -7.80
C ILE A 6 7.43 23.78 -6.49
N PRO A 7 6.46 24.53 -5.92
CA PRO A 7 5.87 24.18 -4.64
C PRO A 7 5.34 22.74 -4.54
N ALA A 8 4.68 22.24 -5.60
CA ALA A 8 4.16 20.87 -5.64
C ALA A 8 5.27 19.81 -5.45
N GLN A 9 6.35 19.89 -6.24
CA GLN A 9 7.49 18.97 -6.14
C GLN A 9 8.18 19.04 -4.77
N ARG A 10 8.23 20.24 -4.18
CA ARG A 10 8.83 20.42 -2.87
C ARG A 10 8.00 19.76 -1.76
N ARG A 11 6.67 19.90 -1.84
CA ARG A 11 5.72 19.27 -0.90
C ARG A 11 5.73 17.76 -1.02
N GLU A 12 5.86 17.22 -2.23
CA GLU A 12 6.03 15.78 -2.48
C GLU A 12 7.29 15.26 -1.80
N ARG A 13 8.44 15.92 -2.01
CA ARG A 13 9.72 15.58 -1.34
C ARG A 13 9.63 15.63 0.19
N ILE A 14 8.91 16.59 0.76
CA ILE A 14 8.70 16.68 2.21
C ILE A 14 7.90 15.47 2.72
N GLN A 15 6.88 15.04 1.98
CA GLN A 15 6.10 13.85 2.30
C GLN A 15 6.93 12.58 2.20
N GLU A 16 7.74 12.42 1.16
CA GLU A 16 8.68 11.29 1.02
C GLU A 16 9.66 11.22 2.20
N TYR A 17 10.22 12.36 2.60
CA TYR A 17 11.12 12.43 3.74
C TYR A 17 10.41 12.01 5.04
N LEU A 18 9.21 12.54 5.28
CA LEU A 18 8.41 12.21 6.46
C LEU A 18 7.94 10.75 6.46
N ALA A 19 7.69 10.15 5.30
CA ALA A 19 7.33 8.73 5.20
C ALA A 19 8.46 7.82 5.70
N VAL A 20 9.73 8.19 5.44
CA VAL A 20 10.90 7.42 5.88
C VAL A 20 11.28 7.73 7.32
N HIS A 21 11.31 9.01 7.70
CA HIS A 21 11.89 9.46 8.96
C HIS A 21 10.87 9.70 10.08
N GLN A 22 9.56 9.70 9.76
CA GLN A 22 8.40 9.97 10.64
C GLN A 22 8.37 11.38 11.26
N ILE A 23 9.53 12.02 11.40
CA ILE A 23 9.73 13.37 11.91
C ILE A 23 10.68 14.12 10.98
N ALA A 24 10.45 15.42 10.81
CA ALA A 24 11.33 16.29 10.06
C ALA A 24 11.55 17.58 10.84
N ARG A 25 12.82 17.97 11.02
CA ARG A 25 13.14 19.32 11.50
C ARG A 25 13.19 20.26 10.31
N ILE A 26 12.79 21.51 10.51
CA ILE A 26 12.83 22.53 9.47
C ILE A 26 14.26 22.68 8.91
N ALA A 27 15.28 22.61 9.76
CA ALA A 27 16.68 22.69 9.35
C ALA A 27 17.08 21.57 8.37
N ASP A 28 16.62 20.34 8.63
CA ASP A 28 16.92 19.18 7.77
C ASP A 28 16.26 19.35 6.40
N LEU A 29 15.01 19.83 6.37
CA LEU A 29 14.27 20.10 5.12
C LEU A 29 14.88 21.27 4.33
N CYS A 30 15.35 22.32 5.00
CA CYS A 30 16.06 23.43 4.36
C CYS A 30 17.35 22.95 3.68
N ALA A 31 18.11 22.08 4.35
CA ALA A 31 19.33 21.50 3.80
C ALA A 31 19.03 20.56 2.63
N LEU A 32 18.03 19.69 2.76
CA LEU A 32 17.63 18.72 1.74
C LEU A 32 17.10 19.38 0.45
N LEU A 33 16.35 20.47 0.60
CA LEU A 33 15.61 21.10 -0.50
C LEU A 33 16.23 22.41 -0.96
N GLU A 34 17.39 22.76 -0.40
CA GLU A 34 18.16 23.97 -0.68
C GLU A 34 17.27 25.22 -0.70
N THR A 35 16.40 25.37 0.31
CA THR A 35 15.42 26.45 0.37
C THR A 35 15.39 27.14 1.72
N SER A 36 14.77 28.32 1.76
CA SER A 36 14.67 29.11 2.98
C SER A 36 13.69 28.48 3.98
N GLU A 37 13.96 28.71 5.26
CA GLU A 37 13.06 28.34 6.35
C GLU A 37 11.65 28.93 6.18
N ALA A 38 11.54 30.17 5.69
CA ALA A 38 10.26 30.79 5.40
C ALA A 38 9.47 30.08 4.28
N THR A 39 10.17 29.44 3.35
CA THR A 39 9.56 28.61 2.30
C THR A 39 9.08 27.27 2.88
N ILE A 40 9.94 26.58 3.63
CA ILE A 40 9.57 25.30 4.28
C ILE A 40 8.37 25.49 5.21
N ARG A 41 8.34 26.55 6.03
CA ARG A 41 7.19 26.84 6.90
C ARG A 41 5.88 26.98 6.12
N ARG A 42 5.90 27.68 4.98
CA ARG A 42 4.73 27.83 4.10
C ARG A 42 4.26 26.50 3.48
N ASP A 43 5.18 25.61 3.13
CA ASP A 43 4.79 24.29 2.61
C ASP A 43 4.27 23.38 3.71
N LEU A 44 4.87 23.40 4.90
CA LEU A 44 4.37 22.67 6.06
C LEU A 44 2.99 23.17 6.50
N GLU A 45 2.75 24.49 6.45
CA GLU A 45 1.43 25.09 6.69
C GLU A 45 0.38 24.57 5.70
N TRP A 46 0.74 24.53 4.41
CA TRP A 46 -0.15 24.00 3.40
C TRP A 46 -0.42 22.50 3.62
N LEU A 47 0.61 21.71 3.88
CA LEU A 47 0.48 20.27 4.13
C LEU A 47 -0.31 19.95 5.41
N GLU A 48 -0.19 20.77 6.45
CA GLU A 48 -1.00 20.66 7.67
C GLU A 48 -2.46 21.01 7.41
N ALA A 49 -2.74 22.06 6.62
CA ALA A 49 -4.11 22.43 6.24
C ALA A 49 -4.81 21.33 5.42
N GLU A 50 -4.06 20.62 4.59
CA GLU A 50 -4.52 19.42 3.87
C GLU A 50 -4.57 18.16 4.76
N GLY A 51 -4.19 18.26 6.04
CA GLY A 51 -4.19 17.17 7.01
C GLY A 51 -3.01 16.19 6.90
N ILE A 52 -2.12 16.34 5.93
CA ILE A 52 -1.07 15.35 5.59
C ILE A 52 -0.04 15.17 6.71
N LEU A 53 0.24 16.23 7.46
CA LEU A 53 1.18 16.22 8.58
C LEU A 53 0.64 17.04 9.76
N GLU A 54 1.25 16.90 10.93
CA GLU A 54 1.04 17.80 12.07
C GLU A 54 2.33 18.57 12.34
N ARG A 55 2.24 19.89 12.55
CA ARG A 55 3.41 20.68 12.90
C ARG A 55 3.74 20.52 14.37
N THR A 56 5.04 20.54 14.67
CA THR A 56 5.57 20.56 16.03
C THR A 56 6.48 21.77 16.22
N HIS A 57 6.96 22.00 17.45
CA HIS A 57 7.90 23.08 17.71
C HIS A 57 9.23 22.82 16.97
N GLY A 58 9.41 23.49 15.83
CA GLY A 58 10.63 23.42 15.01
C GLY A 58 10.62 22.38 13.88
N GLY A 59 9.47 21.75 13.60
CA GLY A 59 9.40 20.67 12.63
C GLY A 59 7.98 20.24 12.27
N ALA A 60 7.89 19.04 11.69
CA ALA A 60 6.64 18.36 11.40
C ALA A 60 6.78 16.86 11.73
N ILE A 61 5.67 16.26 12.14
CA ILE A 61 5.49 14.81 12.27
C ILE A 61 4.45 14.35 11.26
N VAL A 62 4.52 13.09 10.83
CA VAL A 62 3.43 12.50 10.03
C VAL A 62 2.14 12.55 10.85
N ASN A 63 1.03 12.96 10.23
CA ASN A 63 -0.26 12.96 10.91
C ASN A 63 -0.69 11.50 11.18
N GLN A 64 -0.71 11.12 12.45
CA GLN A 64 -1.04 9.77 12.91
C GLN A 64 -2.52 9.39 12.67
N ARG A 65 -3.40 10.36 12.38
CA ARG A 65 -4.78 10.06 11.97
C ARG A 65 -4.87 9.67 10.50
N LEU A 66 -3.91 10.10 9.69
CA LEU A 66 -3.85 9.79 8.27
C LEU A 66 -2.92 8.62 7.95
N THR A 67 -2.01 8.19 8.82
CA THR A 67 -0.92 7.21 8.56
C THR A 67 -1.24 5.98 7.69
N SER A 68 -2.49 5.54 7.59
CA SER A 68 -2.88 4.44 6.73
C SER A 68 -3.08 4.78 5.25
N GLU A 69 -3.68 5.93 4.93
CA GLU A 69 -4.07 6.24 3.55
C GLU A 69 -2.90 6.76 2.68
N PRO A 70 -2.04 7.69 3.15
CA PRO A 70 -0.84 8.11 2.46
C PRO A 70 0.13 6.96 2.24
N GLU A 71 0.29 6.05 3.21
CA GLU A 71 1.29 4.98 3.07
C GLU A 71 0.92 3.97 1.99
N TYR A 72 -0.36 3.58 1.90
CA TYR A 72 -0.83 2.74 0.80
C TYR A 72 -0.65 3.44 -0.55
N LEU A 73 -1.08 4.71 -0.66
CA LEU A 73 -0.98 5.47 -1.92
C LEU A 73 0.48 5.68 -2.36
N LEU A 74 1.40 5.96 -1.42
CA LEU A 74 2.83 6.04 -1.68
C LEU A 74 3.36 4.70 -2.21
N ARG A 75 2.92 3.58 -1.63
CA ARG A 75 3.27 2.26 -2.16
C ARG A 75 2.71 2.10 -3.57
N VAL A 76 1.46 2.48 -3.87
CA VAL A 76 0.88 2.37 -5.23
C VAL A 76 1.75 3.11 -6.25
N GLN A 77 2.22 4.32 -5.92
CA GLN A 77 3.04 5.14 -6.80
C GLN A 77 4.49 4.63 -6.97
N LYS A 78 4.98 3.78 -6.07
CA LYS A 78 6.31 3.21 -6.15
C LYS A 78 6.34 2.04 -7.14
N ASN A 79 7.16 2.18 -8.19
CA ASN A 79 7.41 1.16 -9.22
C ASN A 79 6.12 0.62 -9.86
N PRO A 80 5.24 1.50 -10.39
CA PRO A 80 3.92 1.09 -10.85
C PRO A 80 3.98 0.17 -12.06
N GLU A 81 4.93 0.41 -12.97
CA GLU A 81 5.08 -0.40 -14.19
C GLU A 81 5.60 -1.80 -13.85
N GLU A 82 6.57 -1.92 -12.96
CA GLU A 82 7.08 -3.21 -12.49
C GLU A 82 5.98 -4.03 -11.82
N LYS A 83 5.15 -3.39 -11.00
CA LYS A 83 3.99 -4.06 -10.37
C LYS A 83 2.97 -4.52 -11.38
N ARG A 84 2.70 -3.71 -12.41
CA ARG A 84 1.81 -4.08 -13.52
C ARG A 84 2.35 -5.29 -14.28
N GLN A 85 3.65 -5.34 -14.55
CA GLN A 85 4.31 -6.46 -15.21
C GLN A 85 4.28 -7.74 -14.35
N ILE A 86 4.58 -7.62 -13.05
CA ILE A 86 4.44 -8.73 -12.09
C ILE A 86 2.99 -9.22 -12.05
N GLY A 87 2.04 -8.28 -11.99
CA GLY A 87 0.61 -8.54 -12.00
C GLY A 87 0.17 -9.35 -13.21
N ALA A 88 0.53 -8.89 -14.40
CA ALA A 88 0.21 -9.56 -15.66
C ALA A 88 0.83 -10.96 -15.74
N LEU A 89 2.10 -11.11 -15.35
CA LEU A 89 2.76 -12.41 -15.36
C LEU A 89 2.10 -13.38 -14.38
N ALA A 90 1.87 -12.97 -13.13
CA ALA A 90 1.23 -13.82 -12.13
C ALA A 90 -0.21 -14.19 -12.52
N ALA A 91 -0.98 -13.25 -13.08
CA ALA A 91 -2.34 -13.51 -13.56
C ALA A 91 -2.34 -14.53 -14.72
N SER A 92 -1.31 -14.53 -15.57
CA SER A 92 -1.17 -15.49 -16.67
C SER A 92 -0.94 -16.94 -16.21
N LEU A 93 -0.53 -17.12 -14.95
CA LEU A 93 -0.31 -18.45 -14.37
C LEU A 93 -1.61 -19.07 -13.84
N ILE A 94 -2.70 -18.30 -13.71
CA ILE A 94 -4.00 -18.77 -13.23
C ILE A 94 -4.74 -19.45 -14.37
N GLU A 95 -5.25 -20.65 -14.10
CA GLU A 95 -5.97 -21.49 -15.05
C GLU A 95 -7.46 -21.52 -14.75
N ASP A 96 -8.27 -21.78 -15.79
CA ASP A 96 -9.71 -21.94 -15.60
C ASP A 96 -10.00 -23.18 -14.74
N GLY A 97 -10.87 -23.02 -13.75
CA GLY A 97 -11.18 -24.02 -12.72
C GLY A 97 -10.51 -23.75 -11.37
N ASP A 98 -9.53 -22.84 -11.31
CA ASP A 98 -8.79 -22.58 -10.08
C ASP A 98 -9.62 -21.90 -8.98
N ILE A 99 -9.36 -22.34 -7.75
CA ILE A 99 -9.55 -21.55 -6.55
C ILE A 99 -8.23 -20.83 -6.25
N VAL A 100 -8.23 -19.51 -6.27
CA VAL A 100 -7.02 -18.69 -6.10
C VAL A 100 -7.13 -17.85 -4.84
N PHE A 101 -6.14 -17.95 -3.95
CA PHE A 101 -5.98 -16.97 -2.86
C PHE A 101 -4.97 -15.90 -3.27
N ILE A 102 -5.36 -14.63 -3.12
CA ILE A 102 -4.49 -13.48 -3.36
C ILE A 102 -4.53 -12.56 -2.14
N ASN A 103 -3.41 -12.38 -1.46
CA ASN A 103 -3.37 -11.55 -0.25
C ASN A 103 -3.37 -10.03 -0.57
N SER A 104 -3.40 -9.21 0.47
CA SER A 104 -3.36 -7.74 0.36
C SER A 104 -2.01 -7.19 -0.07
N GLY A 105 -2.03 -6.14 -0.89
CA GLY A 105 -0.84 -5.42 -1.29
C GLY A 105 -1.03 -4.69 -2.62
N THR A 106 -0.27 -3.62 -2.82
CA THR A 106 -0.38 -2.83 -4.06
C THR A 106 0.08 -3.60 -5.30
N THR A 107 1.01 -4.55 -5.12
CA THR A 107 1.45 -5.45 -6.19
C THR A 107 0.42 -6.54 -6.48
N THR A 108 -0.17 -7.16 -5.45
CA THR A 108 -1.19 -8.21 -5.64
C THR A 108 -2.51 -7.66 -6.16
N THR A 109 -2.83 -6.38 -5.86
CA THR A 109 -3.90 -5.64 -6.54
C THR A 109 -3.73 -5.66 -8.07
N GLN A 110 -2.50 -5.50 -8.58
CA GLN A 110 -2.25 -5.58 -10.02
C GLN A 110 -2.50 -6.99 -10.57
N VAL A 111 -2.30 -8.04 -9.78
CA VAL A 111 -2.63 -9.41 -10.20
C VAL A 111 -4.14 -9.53 -10.42
N ILE A 112 -4.94 -9.14 -9.42
CA ILE A 112 -6.41 -9.19 -9.48
C ILE A 112 -6.94 -8.39 -10.68
N GLN A 113 -6.39 -7.21 -10.94
CA GLN A 113 -6.79 -6.35 -12.06
C GLN A 113 -6.44 -6.92 -13.45
N GLN A 114 -5.46 -7.81 -13.54
CA GLN A 114 -5.01 -8.40 -14.81
C GLN A 114 -5.64 -9.78 -15.08
N ILE A 115 -6.46 -10.30 -14.15
CA ILE A 115 -7.25 -11.51 -14.39
C ILE A 115 -8.26 -11.22 -15.50
N ARG A 116 -8.38 -12.16 -16.45
CA ARG A 116 -9.34 -12.07 -17.55
C ARG A 116 -10.76 -11.99 -16.98
N SER A 117 -11.55 -11.02 -17.45
CA SER A 117 -12.91 -10.82 -16.96
C SER A 117 -13.84 -12.00 -17.22
N ASN A 118 -13.51 -12.92 -18.13
CA ASN A 118 -14.30 -14.13 -18.41
C ASN A 118 -13.66 -15.42 -17.87
N ALA A 119 -12.69 -15.31 -16.95
CA ALA A 119 -12.05 -16.48 -16.34
C ALA A 119 -13.06 -17.28 -15.51
N ASN A 120 -13.03 -18.60 -15.63
CA ASN A 120 -13.89 -19.47 -14.83
C ASN A 120 -13.17 -19.85 -13.54
N ILE A 121 -13.01 -18.91 -12.61
CA ILE A 121 -12.25 -19.08 -11.37
C ILE A 121 -12.98 -18.50 -10.16
N SER A 122 -12.53 -18.90 -8.96
CA SER A 122 -12.95 -18.29 -7.69
C SER A 122 -11.75 -17.65 -7.00
N VAL A 123 -11.77 -16.33 -6.88
CA VAL A 123 -10.71 -15.56 -6.22
C VAL A 123 -11.13 -15.25 -4.78
N PHE A 124 -10.29 -15.62 -3.82
CA PHE A 124 -10.41 -15.26 -2.41
C PHE A 124 -9.33 -14.24 -2.07
N THR A 125 -9.71 -13.11 -1.46
CA THR A 125 -8.74 -12.07 -1.07
C THR A 125 -9.12 -11.44 0.26
N ASN A 126 -8.13 -11.00 1.02
CA ASN A 126 -8.35 -10.07 2.13
C ASN A 126 -8.11 -8.59 1.72
N ASN A 127 -7.84 -8.32 0.45
CA ASN A 127 -7.53 -6.99 -0.08
C ASN A 127 -8.81 -6.19 -0.35
N LEU A 128 -9.25 -5.39 0.63
CA LEU A 128 -10.47 -4.57 0.50
C LEU A 128 -10.34 -3.57 -0.66
N ASN A 129 -9.18 -2.95 -0.83
CA ASN A 129 -8.99 -1.97 -1.89
C ASN A 129 -9.09 -2.59 -3.29
N ALA A 130 -8.45 -3.75 -3.51
CA ALA A 130 -8.58 -4.45 -4.79
C ALA A 130 -10.03 -4.87 -5.07
N ALA A 131 -10.78 -5.30 -4.04
CA ALA A 131 -12.18 -5.65 -4.19
C ALA A 131 -13.06 -4.46 -4.59
N LEU A 132 -12.80 -3.28 -4.02
CA LEU A 132 -13.52 -2.06 -4.38
C LEU A 132 -13.17 -1.57 -5.79
N GLU A 133 -11.89 -1.62 -6.17
CA GLU A 133 -11.42 -1.17 -7.48
C GLU A 133 -11.85 -2.09 -8.63
N LEU A 134 -11.97 -3.40 -8.37
CA LEU A 134 -12.35 -4.38 -9.38
C LEU A 134 -13.80 -4.20 -9.87
N GLY A 135 -14.69 -3.67 -9.03
CA GLY A 135 -16.10 -3.48 -9.37
C GLY A 135 -16.80 -4.80 -9.72
N GLU A 136 -17.49 -4.85 -10.86
CA GLU A 136 -18.08 -6.09 -11.38
C GLU A 136 -17.01 -6.94 -12.08
N ALA A 137 -16.44 -7.88 -11.34
CA ALA A 137 -15.65 -8.96 -11.91
C ALA A 137 -16.57 -9.94 -12.65
N GLY A 138 -16.16 -10.40 -13.84
CA GLY A 138 -16.86 -11.51 -14.52
C GLY A 138 -16.39 -12.90 -14.07
N PHE A 139 -15.73 -12.98 -12.92
CA PHE A 139 -15.37 -14.19 -12.19
C PHE A 139 -15.85 -14.10 -10.73
N GLN A 140 -15.88 -15.23 -10.01
CA GLN A 140 -16.31 -15.22 -8.62
C GLN A 140 -15.25 -14.57 -7.73
N HIS A 141 -15.64 -13.58 -6.95
CA HIS A 141 -14.73 -12.86 -6.06
C HIS A 141 -15.26 -12.83 -4.62
N HIS A 142 -14.47 -13.34 -3.70
CA HIS A 142 -14.78 -13.48 -2.29
C HIS A 142 -13.82 -12.61 -1.48
N LEU A 143 -14.37 -11.61 -0.79
CA LEU A 143 -13.63 -10.84 0.19
C LEU A 143 -13.69 -11.54 1.55
N LEU A 144 -12.53 -11.87 2.11
CA LEU A 144 -12.44 -12.39 3.47
C LEU A 144 -12.89 -11.30 4.44
N GLY A 145 -13.83 -11.64 5.33
CA GLY A 145 -14.19 -10.77 6.45
C GLY A 145 -13.07 -10.67 7.47
N GLY A 146 -13.19 -9.79 8.47
CA GLY A 146 -12.16 -9.61 9.48
C GLY A 146 -12.15 -8.23 10.09
N GLU A 147 -11.15 -8.00 10.93
CA GLU A 147 -10.81 -6.67 11.42
C GLU A 147 -10.12 -5.89 10.29
N TYR A 148 -10.60 -4.68 10.03
CA TYR A 148 -10.02 -3.81 9.02
C TYR A 148 -8.63 -3.33 9.45
N GLN A 149 -7.65 -3.51 8.57
CA GLN A 149 -6.28 -3.05 8.70
C GLN A 149 -6.10 -1.82 7.80
N PRO A 150 -6.09 -0.60 8.37
CA PRO A 150 -6.09 0.62 7.58
C PRO A 150 -4.84 0.74 6.69
N ARG A 151 -3.66 0.37 7.20
CA ARG A 151 -2.36 0.56 6.54
C ARG A 151 -2.21 -0.21 5.23
N SER A 152 -2.71 -1.44 5.20
CA SER A 152 -2.72 -2.33 4.03
C SER A 152 -4.02 -2.24 3.22
N LYS A 153 -5.03 -1.51 3.72
CA LYS A 153 -6.42 -1.53 3.24
C LYS A 153 -6.92 -2.97 3.08
N SER A 154 -6.74 -3.78 4.12
CA SER A 154 -7.06 -5.21 4.10
C SER A 154 -7.89 -5.64 5.31
N THR A 155 -8.32 -6.90 5.32
CA THR A 155 -8.90 -7.56 6.50
C THR A 155 -7.90 -8.54 7.11
N ALA A 156 -7.93 -8.66 8.44
CA ALA A 156 -7.09 -9.58 9.18
C ALA A 156 -7.78 -10.07 10.47
N GLY A 157 -7.02 -10.80 11.29
CA GLY A 157 -7.48 -11.30 12.58
C GLY A 157 -8.39 -12.51 12.46
N ARG A 158 -9.03 -12.86 13.59
CA ARG A 158 -9.67 -14.16 13.78
C ARG A 158 -10.66 -14.57 12.69
N PHE A 159 -11.59 -13.69 12.30
CA PHE A 159 -12.56 -14.02 11.25
C PHE A 159 -11.90 -14.22 9.88
N ALA A 160 -10.87 -13.43 9.55
CA ALA A 160 -10.13 -13.60 8.30
C ALA A 160 -9.45 -14.97 8.24
N ILE A 161 -8.83 -15.38 9.35
CA ILE A 161 -8.16 -16.68 9.49
C ILE A 161 -9.17 -17.83 9.43
N GLU A 162 -10.29 -17.72 10.13
CA GLU A 162 -11.35 -18.74 10.12
C GLU A 162 -11.99 -18.90 8.74
N ASN A 163 -12.15 -17.81 7.98
CA ASN A 163 -12.59 -17.88 6.58
C ASN A 163 -11.51 -18.56 5.72
N LEU A 164 -10.25 -18.14 5.85
CA LEU A 164 -9.14 -18.66 5.04
C LEU A 164 -8.92 -20.17 5.28
N ARG A 165 -9.11 -20.67 6.51
CA ARG A 165 -9.03 -22.10 6.84
C ARG A 165 -10.05 -22.98 6.11
N GLN A 166 -11.09 -22.39 5.54
CA GLN A 166 -12.12 -23.08 4.77
C GLN A 166 -11.85 -23.02 3.26
N VAL A 167 -10.79 -22.33 2.84
CA VAL A 167 -10.41 -22.18 1.44
C VAL A 167 -9.32 -23.19 1.10
N TYR A 168 -9.59 -24.06 0.14
CA TYR A 168 -8.62 -24.99 -0.45
C TYR A 168 -8.21 -24.44 -1.81
N ALA A 169 -7.18 -23.60 -1.81
CA ALA A 169 -6.71 -22.93 -3.02
C ALA A 169 -5.77 -23.83 -3.84
N ASP A 170 -6.00 -23.90 -5.15
CA ASP A 170 -5.08 -24.50 -6.11
C ASP A 170 -3.84 -23.64 -6.31
N ARG A 171 -4.01 -22.31 -6.23
CA ARG A 171 -2.93 -21.33 -6.39
C ARG A 171 -2.99 -20.26 -5.31
N VAL A 172 -1.80 -19.84 -4.88
CA VAL A 172 -1.64 -18.83 -3.83
C VAL A 172 -0.66 -17.77 -4.32
N ILE A 173 -1.09 -16.51 -4.34
CA ILE A 173 -0.27 -15.36 -4.73
C ILE A 173 -0.14 -14.44 -3.52
N ILE A 174 1.08 -14.36 -3.00
CA ILE A 174 1.38 -13.64 -1.76
C ILE A 174 2.38 -12.51 -2.05
N GLY A 175 1.97 -11.28 -1.79
CA GLY A 175 2.87 -10.14 -1.63
C GLY A 175 3.44 -10.08 -0.22
N VAL A 176 4.74 -9.81 -0.11
CA VAL A 176 5.47 -9.72 1.16
C VAL A 176 6.40 -8.50 1.14
N ASP A 177 6.70 -7.95 2.31
CA ASP A 177 7.66 -6.85 2.46
C ASP A 177 9.11 -7.34 2.47
N GLY A 178 9.33 -8.62 2.80
CA GLY A 178 10.63 -9.25 2.77
C GLY A 178 10.57 -10.77 2.81
N ILE A 179 11.69 -11.39 2.43
CA ILE A 179 11.91 -12.84 2.55
C ILE A 179 13.21 -13.05 3.32
N SER A 180 13.14 -13.87 4.36
CA SER A 180 14.27 -14.25 5.21
C SER A 180 14.44 -15.76 5.22
N LEU A 181 15.68 -16.24 5.06
CA LEU A 181 15.97 -17.68 5.20
C LEU A 181 15.64 -18.23 6.59
N LYS A 182 15.65 -17.37 7.62
CA LYS A 182 15.36 -17.77 9.01
C LYS A 182 13.89 -17.59 9.37
N HIS A 183 13.24 -16.54 8.87
CA HIS A 183 11.90 -16.14 9.30
C HIS A 183 10.83 -16.31 8.22
N GLY A 184 11.18 -16.78 7.03
CA GLY A 184 10.26 -16.93 5.91
C GLY A 184 9.79 -15.59 5.35
N CYS A 185 8.53 -15.53 4.96
CA CYS A 185 7.84 -14.32 4.51
C CYS A 185 7.65 -13.34 5.67
N THR A 186 8.00 -12.08 5.48
CA THR A 186 7.89 -11.05 6.52
C THR A 186 7.02 -9.90 6.05
N VAL A 187 6.19 -9.39 6.96
CA VAL A 187 5.31 -8.22 6.79
C VAL A 187 5.36 -7.35 8.04
N PRO A 188 4.96 -6.07 7.97
CA PRO A 188 5.28 -5.12 9.02
C PRO A 188 4.38 -5.22 10.26
N THR A 189 3.32 -6.04 10.23
CA THR A 189 2.41 -6.21 11.38
C THR A 189 2.08 -7.68 11.63
N ASN A 190 1.80 -8.03 12.89
CA ASN A 190 1.37 -9.38 13.25
C ASN A 190 0.03 -9.75 12.62
N ALA A 191 -0.91 -8.80 12.56
CA ALA A 191 -2.23 -9.04 11.98
C ALA A 191 -2.13 -9.42 10.50
N GLU A 192 -1.28 -8.75 9.72
CA GLU A 192 -1.03 -9.12 8.33
C GLU A 192 -0.30 -10.47 8.21
N ALA A 193 0.64 -10.75 9.12
CA ALA A 193 1.41 -11.99 9.11
C ALA A 193 0.56 -13.25 9.32
N GLU A 194 -0.59 -13.12 9.99
CA GLU A 194 -1.51 -14.25 10.23
C GLU A 194 -2.30 -14.68 8.97
N VAL A 195 -2.31 -13.87 7.91
CA VAL A 195 -3.04 -14.12 6.66
C VAL A 195 -2.08 -14.47 5.50
N ILE A 196 -0.83 -14.85 5.83
CA ILE A 196 0.25 -15.17 4.91
C ILE A 196 0.73 -16.60 5.10
#